data_AF-A0A6G1DN47-F1
#
_entry.id   AF-A0A6G1DN47-F1
#
_cell.length_a   1.000
_cell.length_b   1.000
_cell.length_c   1.000
_cell.angle_alpha   90.00
_cell.angle_beta   90.00
_cell.angle_gamma   90.00
#
_symmetry.space_group_name_H-M   'P 1'
#
loop_
_entity.id
_entity.type
_entity.pdbx_description
1 polymer ?
#
loop_
_entity_poly.entity_id
_entity_poly.type
_entity_poly.pdbx_seq_one_letter_code
_entity_poly.pdbx_strand_id
1 'polypeptide(L)'
;MEPNADEILLDWEPLRIYRSGKIDRLHRPVLAPAGFDAATGVTSKDVVVDADTGLSVRIFLPAHSDPSKNLPVLVFFHGGAFVIESAVSTTYHNYVASLAAAAGVVAVSVEYRLAPEHPVPAAYDDAWAALQWASSAKDD
;
A
#
# COMPACT_ATOMS: atom_id res chain seq x y z
N MET A 1 4.17 -31.14 -21.68
CA MET A 1 4.82 -29.84 -21.39
C MET A 1 4.55 -28.98 -22.60
N GLU A 2 3.82 -27.88 -22.45
CA GLU A 2 3.56 -26.95 -23.55
C GLU A 2 4.91 -26.51 -24.15
N PRO A 3 5.17 -26.72 -25.45
CA PRO A 3 6.39 -26.22 -26.06
C PRO A 3 6.43 -24.69 -25.88
N ASN A 4 7.59 -24.17 -25.48
CA ASN A 4 7.84 -22.73 -25.27
C ASN A 4 7.14 -22.07 -24.07
N ALA A 5 6.78 -22.83 -23.03
CA ALA A 5 6.21 -22.27 -21.79
C ALA A 5 7.08 -21.17 -21.13
N ASP A 6 8.40 -21.27 -21.26
CA ASP A 6 9.39 -20.32 -20.74
C ASP A 6 9.77 -19.22 -21.74
N GLU A 7 9.10 -19.13 -22.90
CA GLU A 7 9.27 -18.01 -23.82
C GLU A 7 8.78 -16.73 -23.16
N ILE A 8 9.64 -15.70 -23.15
CA ILE A 8 9.33 -14.39 -22.59
C ILE A 8 8.51 -13.61 -23.61
N LEU A 9 7.28 -13.22 -23.26
CA LEU A 9 6.42 -12.37 -24.08
C LEU A 9 6.67 -10.88 -23.82
N LEU A 10 6.98 -10.53 -22.58
CA LEU A 10 7.28 -9.17 -22.16
C LEU A 10 8.41 -9.21 -21.14
N ASP A 11 9.47 -8.46 -21.40
CA ASP A 11 10.56 -8.19 -20.46
C ASP A 11 10.71 -6.68 -20.31
N TRP A 12 10.27 -6.17 -19.17
CA TRP A 12 10.35 -4.75 -18.86
C TRP A 12 10.51 -4.63 -17.35
N GLU A 13 11.66 -4.17 -16.86
CA GLU A 13 11.78 -3.90 -15.42
C GLU A 13 10.66 -2.94 -15.00
N PRO A 14 9.70 -3.40 -14.16
CA PRO A 14 9.90 -4.36 -13.07
C PRO A 14 9.31 -5.79 -13.23
N LEU A 15 8.74 -6.15 -14.38
CA LEU A 15 8.07 -7.42 -14.64
C LEU A 15 8.68 -8.22 -15.79
N ARG A 16 8.57 -9.54 -15.67
CA ARG A 16 8.75 -10.47 -16.79
C ARG A 16 7.54 -11.39 -16.92
N ILE A 17 6.96 -11.46 -18.11
CA ILE A 17 5.77 -12.26 -18.40
C ILE A 17 6.12 -13.32 -19.45
N TYR A 18 5.77 -14.57 -19.15
CA TYR A 18 6.03 -15.72 -20.01
C TYR A 18 4.79 -16.14 -20.78
N ARG A 19 4.97 -16.86 -21.89
CA ARG A 19 3.87 -17.40 -22.72
C ARG A 19 2.92 -18.31 -21.92
N SER A 20 3.46 -19.00 -20.91
CA SER A 20 2.68 -19.80 -19.97
C SER A 20 1.72 -19.01 -19.07
N GLY A 21 1.81 -17.68 -19.05
CA GLY A 21 1.10 -16.82 -18.08
C GLY A 21 1.82 -16.66 -16.74
N LYS A 22 2.98 -17.33 -16.55
CA LYS A 22 3.86 -17.06 -15.41
C LYS A 22 4.28 -15.59 -15.43
N ILE A 23 4.36 -14.97 -14.24
CA ILE A 23 4.88 -13.62 -14.04
C ILE A 23 5.98 -13.66 -12.99
N ASP A 24 7.14 -13.10 -13.31
CA ASP A 24 8.19 -12.82 -12.34
C ASP A 24 8.21 -11.30 -12.04
N ARG A 25 8.00 -10.93 -10.76
CA ARG A 25 8.31 -9.58 -10.26
C ARG A 25 9.80 -9.50 -9.99
N LEU A 26 10.51 -8.80 -10.87
CA LEU A 26 11.95 -8.58 -10.79
C LEU A 26 12.28 -7.51 -9.75
N HIS A 27 11.39 -6.53 -9.57
CA HIS A 27 11.45 -5.59 -8.45
C HIS A 27 10.77 -6.19 -7.22
N ARG A 28 11.56 -6.34 -6.14
CA ARG A 28 11.05 -6.78 -4.84
C ARG A 28 11.34 -5.68 -3.81
N PRO A 29 10.31 -4.95 -3.35
CA PRO A 29 10.53 -3.92 -2.36
C PRO A 29 11.03 -4.54 -1.06
N VAL A 30 11.96 -3.85 -0.38
CA VAL A 30 12.24 -4.13 1.03
C VAL A 30 11.02 -3.69 1.83
N LEU A 31 10.56 -4.53 2.76
CA LEU A 31 9.39 -4.25 3.58
C LEU A 31 9.81 -3.71 4.94
N ALA A 32 9.11 -2.70 5.42
CA ALA A 32 9.28 -2.16 6.77
C ALA A 32 8.22 -2.78 7.71
N PRO A 33 8.58 -3.18 8.94
CA PRO A 33 7.59 -3.53 9.94
C PRO A 33 6.79 -2.29 10.38
N ALA A 34 5.56 -2.50 10.84
CA ALA A 34 4.82 -1.46 11.55
C ALA A 34 5.44 -1.24 12.95
N GLY A 35 5.32 -0.02 13.48
CA GLY A 35 5.85 0.33 14.80
C GLY A 35 6.12 1.81 14.97
N PHE A 36 6.79 2.14 16.07
CA PHE A 36 7.24 3.49 16.39
C PHE A 36 8.53 3.83 15.66
N ASP A 37 8.52 4.93 14.92
CA ASP A 37 9.69 5.52 14.29
C ASP A 37 10.20 6.71 15.12
N ALA A 38 11.37 6.54 15.73
CA ALA A 38 11.98 7.58 16.56
C ALA A 38 12.43 8.82 15.76
N ALA A 39 12.68 8.69 14.45
CA ALA A 39 13.13 9.81 13.62
C ALA A 39 11.98 10.78 13.31
N THR A 40 10.78 10.26 13.09
CA THR A 40 9.59 11.06 12.75
C THR A 40 8.63 11.24 13.94
N GLY A 41 8.77 10.44 15.00
CA GLY A 41 7.83 10.38 16.11
C GLY A 41 6.48 9.72 15.74
N VAL A 42 6.38 9.10 14.57
CA VAL A 42 5.16 8.49 14.05
C VAL A 42 5.06 7.05 14.56
N THR A 43 3.85 6.64 14.95
CA THR A 43 3.53 5.23 15.22
C THR A 43 2.70 4.68 14.08
N SER A 44 3.06 3.51 13.56
CA SER A 44 2.32 2.85 12.49
C SER A 44 1.73 1.51 12.92
N LYS A 45 0.61 1.12 12.29
CA LYS A 45 -0.10 -0.16 12.52
C LYS A 45 -0.76 -0.65 11.24
N ASP A 46 -0.72 -1.96 11.01
CA ASP A 46 -1.42 -2.61 9.91
C ASP A 46 -2.83 -3.06 10.33
N VAL A 47 -3.80 -2.85 9.46
CA VAL A 47 -5.22 -3.20 9.66
C VAL A 47 -5.78 -3.85 8.40
N VAL A 48 -6.42 -5.00 8.56
CA VAL A 48 -7.20 -5.63 7.48
C VAL A 48 -8.54 -4.91 7.38
N VAL A 49 -8.85 -4.39 6.19
CA VAL A 49 -10.11 -3.69 5.90
C VAL A 49 -11.16 -4.67 5.39
N ASP A 50 -10.76 -5.57 4.49
CA ASP A 50 -11.63 -6.61 3.95
C ASP A 50 -10.81 -7.90 3.78
N ALA A 51 -11.22 -8.94 4.52
CA ALA A 51 -10.54 -10.23 4.52
C ALA A 51 -10.83 -11.05 3.25
N ASP A 52 -11.96 -10.82 2.58
CA ASP A 52 -12.36 -11.58 1.39
C ASP A 52 -11.52 -11.18 0.17
N THR A 53 -11.20 -9.89 0.06
CA THR A 53 -10.32 -9.35 -0.98
C THR A 53 -8.85 -9.30 -0.58
N GLY A 54 -8.55 -9.42 0.72
CA GLY A 54 -7.22 -9.21 1.27
C GLY A 54 -6.81 -7.74 1.39
N LEU A 55 -7.75 -6.80 1.21
CA LEU A 55 -7.51 -5.37 1.31
C LEU A 55 -7.07 -5.01 2.74
N SER A 56 -5.92 -4.35 2.84
CA SER A 56 -5.38 -3.87 4.11
C SER A 56 -4.82 -2.46 3.97
N VAL A 57 -4.57 -1.82 5.11
CA VAL A 57 -3.98 -0.48 5.18
C VAL A 57 -2.92 -0.45 6.27
N ARG A 58 -1.90 0.39 6.07
CA ARG A 58 -1.03 0.85 7.15
C ARG A 58 -1.46 2.24 7.59
N ILE A 59 -1.83 2.37 8.86
CA ILE A 59 -2.17 3.64 9.49
C ILE A 59 -0.90 4.23 10.09
N PHE A 60 -0.69 5.53 9.93
CA PHE A 60 0.39 6.30 10.52
C PHE A 60 -0.21 7.41 11.39
N LEU A 61 0.07 7.35 12.69
CA LEU A 61 -0.34 8.32 13.68
C LEU A 61 0.86 9.20 14.05
N PRO A 62 0.87 10.50 13.69
CA PRO A 62 1.93 11.40 14.08
C PRO A 62 1.87 11.71 15.58
N ALA A 63 2.98 12.19 16.13
CA ALA A 63 2.98 12.74 17.48
C ALA A 63 1.95 13.88 17.57
N HIS A 64 0.99 13.73 18.49
CA HIS A 64 -0.12 14.64 18.65
C HIS A 64 -0.08 15.28 20.03
N SER A 65 0.01 16.60 20.09
CA SER A 65 0.22 17.34 21.34
C SER A 65 -1.07 17.61 22.13
N ASP A 66 -2.25 17.58 21.49
CA ASP A 66 -3.54 17.92 22.10
C ASP A 66 -4.64 16.91 21.76
N PRO A 67 -4.77 15.79 22.50
CA PRO A 67 -5.73 14.72 22.20
C PRO A 67 -7.21 15.16 22.05
N SER A 68 -7.55 16.41 22.40
CA SER A 68 -8.87 16.98 22.18
C SER A 68 -9.13 17.46 20.74
N LYS A 69 -8.11 17.50 19.88
CA LYS A 69 -8.21 17.96 18.50
C LYS A 69 -8.14 16.81 17.50
N ASN A 70 -9.18 16.70 16.69
CA ASN A 70 -9.19 15.80 15.56
C ASN A 70 -8.12 16.20 14.54
N LEU A 71 -7.41 15.19 14.02
CA LEU A 71 -6.47 15.37 12.94
C LEU A 71 -7.15 15.17 11.58
N PRO A 72 -6.72 15.89 10.52
CA PRO A 72 -7.10 15.53 9.17
C PRO A 72 -6.62 14.11 8.84
N VAL A 73 -7.38 13.43 7.98
CA VAL A 73 -7.04 12.10 7.46
C VAL A 73 -6.57 12.21 6.02
N LEU A 74 -5.39 11.65 5.73
CA LEU A 74 -4.84 11.48 4.39
C LEU A 74 -4.99 10.01 3.97
N VAL A 75 -5.78 9.72 2.93
CA VAL A 75 -5.77 8.39 2.29
C VAL A 75 -4.74 8.41 1.18
N PHE A 76 -3.73 7.54 1.27
CA PHE A 76 -2.59 7.50 0.37
C PHE A 76 -2.56 6.19 -0.43
N PHE A 77 -2.29 6.31 -1.73
CA PHE A 77 -2.11 5.19 -2.65
C PHE A 77 -0.69 5.22 -3.18
N HIS A 78 0.05 4.12 -2.98
CA HIS A 78 1.41 4.04 -3.46
C HIS A 78 1.48 4.01 -5.01
N GLY A 79 2.66 4.29 -5.56
CA GLY A 79 2.92 4.18 -6.98
C GLY A 79 3.38 2.78 -7.36
N GLY A 80 4.24 2.66 -8.38
CA GLY A 80 4.67 1.36 -8.88
C GLY A 80 3.86 0.85 -10.08
N ALA A 81 3.26 1.78 -10.83
CA ALA A 81 2.55 1.51 -12.09
C ALA A 81 1.47 0.41 -11.99
N PHE A 82 0.81 0.30 -10.83
CA PHE A 82 -0.20 -0.72 -10.50
C PHE A 82 0.33 -2.17 -10.43
N VAL A 83 1.63 -2.39 -10.57
CA VAL A 83 2.21 -3.74 -10.71
C VAL A 83 3.22 -4.12 -9.63
N ILE A 84 3.78 -3.13 -8.94
CA ILE A 84 4.79 -3.30 -7.89
C ILE A 84 4.58 -2.33 -6.74
N GLU A 85 5.49 -2.41 -5.76
CA GLU A 85 5.48 -1.66 -4.50
C GLU A 85 4.36 -2.08 -3.56
N SER A 86 4.34 -1.50 -2.37
CA SER A 86 3.44 -1.85 -1.28
C SER A 86 3.32 -0.66 -0.32
N ALA A 87 2.20 -0.52 0.36
CA ALA A 87 1.99 0.38 1.49
C ALA A 87 3.00 0.14 2.63
N VAL A 88 3.59 -1.06 2.70
CA VAL A 88 4.61 -1.43 3.67
C VAL A 88 6.03 -1.47 3.09
N SER A 89 6.23 -1.07 1.83
CA SER A 89 7.59 -0.95 1.29
C SER A 89 8.37 0.15 2.02
N THR A 90 9.67 -0.02 2.22
CA THR A 90 10.51 0.98 2.90
C THR A 90 10.44 2.34 2.18
N THR A 91 10.35 2.35 0.85
CA THR A 91 10.19 3.56 0.04
C THR A 91 8.95 4.35 0.45
N TYR A 92 7.78 3.72 0.43
CA TYR A 92 6.52 4.40 0.73
C TYR A 92 6.28 4.55 2.23
N HIS A 93 6.70 3.59 3.06
CA HIS A 93 6.65 3.68 4.51
C HIS A 93 7.37 4.93 5.03
N ASN A 94 8.64 5.12 4.62
CA ASN A 94 9.43 6.27 5.06
C ASN A 94 8.85 7.60 4.55
N TYR A 95 8.36 7.61 3.31
CA TYR A 95 7.72 8.78 2.72
C TYR A 95 6.45 9.17 3.49
N VAL A 96 5.54 8.22 3.71
CA VAL A 96 4.26 8.46 4.38
C VAL A 96 4.46 8.81 5.85
N ALA A 97 5.41 8.18 6.55
CA ALA A 97 5.76 8.55 7.92
C ALA A 97 6.25 10.01 7.99
N SER A 98 7.18 10.39 7.11
CA SER A 98 7.69 11.77 7.05
C SER A 98 6.58 12.78 6.71
N LEU A 99 5.69 12.42 5.78
CA LEU A 99 4.56 13.25 5.38
C LEU A 99 3.54 13.41 6.52
N ALA A 100 3.20 12.34 7.22
CA ALA A 100 2.29 12.36 8.36
C ALA A 100 2.81 13.26 9.49
N ALA A 101 4.11 13.15 9.82
CA ALA A 101 4.76 14.00 10.80
C ALA A 101 4.78 15.48 10.37
N ALA A 102 5.18 15.76 9.14
CA ALA A 102 5.34 17.13 8.64
C ALA A 102 3.99 17.86 8.49
N ALA A 103 2.95 17.15 8.05
CA ALA A 103 1.62 17.72 7.83
C ALA A 103 0.72 17.65 9.08
N GLY A 104 1.10 16.87 10.10
CA GLY A 104 0.26 16.63 11.28
C GLY A 104 -1.05 15.95 10.91
N VAL A 105 -1.00 14.85 10.14
CA VAL A 105 -2.19 14.13 9.66
C VAL A 105 -2.11 12.65 10.02
N VAL A 106 -3.26 12.03 10.26
CA VAL A 106 -3.34 10.56 10.25
C VAL A 106 -3.29 10.11 8.81
N ALA A 107 -2.28 9.34 8.42
CA ALA A 107 -2.20 8.79 7.07
C ALA A 107 -2.67 7.34 7.04
N VAL A 108 -3.49 6.99 6.06
CA VAL A 108 -3.98 5.63 5.76
C VAL A 108 -3.39 5.23 4.41
N SER A 109 -2.30 4.49 4.43
CA SER A 109 -1.62 3.99 3.23
C SER A 109 -2.24 2.66 2.81
N VAL A 110 -2.81 2.60 1.61
CA VAL A 110 -3.63 1.47 1.14
C VAL A 110 -2.79 0.42 0.43
N GLU A 111 -2.88 -0.83 0.88
CA GLU A 111 -2.32 -2.02 0.22
C GLU A 111 -3.35 -2.56 -0.78
N TYR A 112 -3.37 -1.98 -1.98
CA TYR A 112 -4.32 -2.38 -3.03
C TYR A 112 -3.76 -3.54 -3.87
N ARG A 113 -4.66 -4.31 -4.49
CA ARG A 113 -4.29 -5.46 -5.33
C ARG A 113 -3.57 -5.01 -6.61
N LEU A 114 -2.52 -5.73 -6.97
CA LEU A 114 -1.67 -5.41 -8.11
C LEU A 114 -2.03 -6.21 -9.36
N ALA A 115 -1.86 -5.56 -10.50
CA ALA A 115 -1.79 -6.22 -11.78
C ALA A 115 -0.46 -7.00 -11.90
N PRO A 116 -0.40 -8.02 -12.76
CA PRO A 116 -1.48 -8.52 -13.63
C PRO A 116 -2.43 -9.54 -12.99
N GLU A 117 -2.18 -10.03 -11.78
CA GLU A 117 -3.04 -11.00 -11.08
C GLU A 117 -4.43 -10.42 -10.81
N HIS A 118 -4.49 -9.12 -10.54
CA HIS A 118 -5.72 -8.36 -10.35
C HIS A 118 -5.72 -7.17 -11.31
N PRO A 119 -6.16 -7.35 -12.56
CA PRO A 119 -6.23 -6.24 -13.52
C PRO A 119 -7.27 -5.20 -13.10
N VAL A 120 -7.25 -4.06 -13.78
CA VAL A 120 -8.32 -3.04 -13.67
C VAL A 120 -9.69 -3.73 -13.84
N PRO A 121 -10.67 -3.48 -12.92
CA PRO A 121 -10.73 -2.36 -11.98
C PRO A 121 -10.26 -2.63 -10.53
N ALA A 122 -9.62 -3.76 -10.22
CA ALA A 122 -9.39 -4.19 -8.83
C ALA A 122 -8.76 -3.13 -7.91
N ALA A 123 -7.69 -2.47 -8.34
CA ALA A 123 -7.05 -1.41 -7.54
C ALA A 123 -7.97 -0.19 -7.29
N TYR A 124 -8.88 0.12 -8.21
CA TYR A 124 -9.86 1.20 -8.03
C TYR A 124 -10.98 0.80 -7.07
N ASP A 125 -11.43 -0.45 -7.15
CA ASP A 125 -12.42 -0.99 -6.21
C ASP A 125 -11.85 -0.99 -4.78
N ASP A 126 -10.59 -1.40 -4.62
CA ASP A 126 -9.85 -1.37 -3.35
C ASP A 126 -9.68 0.06 -2.83
N ALA A 127 -9.32 1.00 -3.72
CA ALA A 127 -9.18 2.40 -3.35
C ALA A 127 -10.50 3.01 -2.86
N TRP A 128 -11.61 2.69 -3.54
CA TRP A 128 -12.93 3.14 -3.16
C TRP A 128 -13.40 2.50 -1.84
N ALA A 129 -13.16 1.21 -1.65
CA ALA A 129 -13.46 0.51 -0.40
C ALA A 129 -12.66 1.09 0.78
N ALA A 130 -11.36 1.32 0.61
CA ALA A 130 -10.50 1.90 1.64
C ALA A 130 -10.93 3.34 2.01
N LEU A 131 -11.32 4.15 1.02
CA LEU A 131 -11.82 5.50 1.26
C LEU A 131 -13.13 5.48 2.05
N GLN A 132 -14.08 4.61 1.69
CA GLN A 132 -15.33 4.45 2.43
C GLN A 132 -15.05 3.99 3.87
N TRP A 133 -14.18 3.00 4.05
CA TRP A 133 -13.76 2.51 5.36
C TRP A 133 -13.18 3.65 6.21
N ALA A 134 -12.22 4.42 5.68
CA ALA A 134 -11.59 5.53 6.39
C ALA A 134 -12.61 6.63 6.76
N SER A 135 -13.60 6.90 5.90
CA SER A 135 -14.66 7.87 6.18
C SER A 135 -15.71 7.40 7.20
N SER A 136 -15.79 6.08 7.43
CA SER A 136 -16.75 5.48 8.36
C SER A 136 -16.24 5.38 9.81
N ALA A 137 -14.94 5.59 10.01
CA ALA A 137 -14.32 5.57 11.32
C ALA A 137 -14.96 6.65 12.20
N LYS A 138 -15.48 6.24 13.36
CA LYS A 138 -16.03 7.15 14.36
C LYS A 138 -14.97 7.44 15.42
N ASP A 139 -14.97 8.67 15.89
CA ASP A 139 -14.28 9.07 17.12
C ASP A 139 -15.13 8.55 18.30
N ASP A 140 -15.00 7.27 18.64
CA ASP A 140 -15.58 6.72 19.88
C ASP A 140 -14.60 6.88 21.06
#